data_AF-A0A8T4M2K2-F1
#
_entry.id   AF-A0A8T4M2K2-F1
#
_cell.length_a   1.000
_cell.length_b   1.000
_cell.length_c   1.000
_cell.angle_alpha   90.00
_cell.angle_beta   90.00
_cell.angle_gamma   90.00
#
_symmetry.space_group_name_H-M   'P 1'
#
loop_
_entity.id
_entity.type
_entity.pdbx_description
1 polymer ?
#
loop_
_entity_poly.entity_id
_entity_poly.type
_entity_poly.pdbx_seq_one_letter_code
_entity_poly.pdbx_strand_id
1 'polypeptide(L)'
;MRYIIMAEKQTYTNYEKARILGARALQIAMDAPLLIDLSEEQLDDISYNPIEIAKIEFDSEVLPITVKKPMPKKKSVAIKKIVQKAEGDKNIEEHEEKEEEEIVKEGEIMELANPDDEEDLGGEVGGREGSEELQ
;
A
#
# COMPACT_ATOMS: atom_id res chain seq x y z
N MET A 1 46.08 -7.37 15.16
CA MET A 1 45.67 -5.96 15.07
C MET A 1 44.13 -5.93 15.10
N ARG A 2 43.52 -5.62 16.24
CA ARG A 2 42.04 -5.54 16.38
C ARG A 2 41.63 -4.09 16.10
N TYR A 3 40.86 -3.87 15.05
CA TYR A 3 40.27 -2.56 14.79
C TYR A 3 39.07 -2.36 15.74
N ILE A 4 39.18 -1.34 16.58
CA ILE A 4 38.06 -0.79 17.34
C ILE A 4 37.33 0.13 16.36
N ILE A 5 36.13 -0.28 15.92
CA ILE A 5 35.26 0.58 15.12
C ILE A 5 34.81 1.71 16.04
N MET A 6 35.30 2.92 15.80
CA MET A 6 34.79 4.13 16.44
C MET A 6 33.36 4.34 15.95
N ALA A 7 32.42 4.38 16.90
CA ALA A 7 31.01 4.57 16.59
C ALA A 7 30.79 6.01 16.12
N GLU A 8 30.58 6.19 14.81
CA GLU A 8 29.98 7.40 14.28
C GLU A 8 28.61 7.61 14.95
N LYS A 9 28.21 8.87 15.13
CA LYS A 9 26.89 9.25 15.64
C LYS A 9 25.82 8.55 14.77
N GLN A 10 25.23 7.48 15.30
CA GLN A 10 24.33 6.63 14.54
C GLN A 10 23.05 7.40 14.26
N THR A 11 22.92 7.90 13.03
CA THR A 11 21.67 8.50 12.58
C THR A 11 20.64 7.40 12.38
N TYR A 12 19.68 7.32 13.31
CA TYR A 12 18.53 6.43 13.18
C TYR A 12 17.53 7.01 12.18
N THR A 13 16.95 6.14 11.35
CA THR A 13 15.77 6.51 10.55
C THR A 13 14.55 6.67 11.46
N ASN A 14 13.51 7.35 10.98
CA ASN A 14 12.26 7.50 11.73
C ASN A 14 11.65 6.15 12.15
N TYR A 15 11.76 5.13 11.29
CA TYR A 15 11.28 3.78 11.57
C TYR A 15 12.09 3.09 12.68
N GLU A 16 13.41 3.26 12.65
CA GLU A 16 14.30 2.71 13.67
C GLU A 16 14.07 3.40 15.01
N LYS A 17 14.00 4.73 15.03
CA LYS A 17 13.70 5.51 16.25
C LYS A 17 12.37 5.09 16.85
N ALA A 18 11.31 5.00 16.05
CA ALA A 18 10.00 4.55 16.51
C ALA A 18 10.05 3.12 17.10
N ARG A 19 10.79 2.20 16.45
CA ARG A 19 10.93 0.83 16.93
C ARG A 19 11.70 0.72 18.24
N ILE A 20 12.78 1.50 18.39
CA ILE A 20 13.59 1.56 19.61
C ILE A 20 12.73 2.09 20.76
N LEU A 21 12.07 3.23 20.58
CA LEU A 21 11.21 3.84 21.59
C LEU A 21 10.06 2.91 21.99
N GLY A 22 9.39 2.28 21.02
CA GLY A 22 8.30 1.34 21.32
C GLY A 22 8.78 0.10 22.08
N ALA A 23 9.91 -0.48 21.69
CA ALA A 23 10.49 -1.62 22.39
C ALA A 23 10.91 -1.26 23.82
N ARG A 24 11.48 -0.06 24.02
CA ARG A 24 11.91 0.40 25.34
C ARG A 24 10.73 0.77 26.24
N ALA A 25 9.72 1.47 25.72
CA ALA A 25 8.50 1.76 26.44
C ALA A 25 7.80 0.48 26.93
N LEU A 26 7.81 -0.57 26.10
CA LEU A 26 7.30 -1.89 26.50
C LEU A 26 8.10 -2.49 27.66
N GLN A 27 9.44 -2.38 27.66
CA GLN A 27 10.25 -2.87 28.77
C GLN A 27 9.92 -2.13 30.07
N ILE A 28 9.80 -0.81 30.02
CA ILE A 28 9.44 0.02 31.18
C ILE A 28 8.05 -0.35 31.71
N ALA A 29 7.08 -0.57 30.82
CA ALA A 29 5.74 -1.03 31.19
C ALA A 29 5.74 -2.45 31.84
N MET A 30 6.82 -3.21 31.68
CA MET A 30 7.06 -4.50 32.33
C MET A 30 7.99 -4.37 33.54
N ASP A 31 8.03 -3.20 34.19
CA ASP A 31 8.87 -2.88 35.35
C ASP A 31 10.38 -3.10 35.13
N ALA A 32 10.86 -2.93 33.90
CA ALA A 32 12.30 -2.91 33.65
C ALA A 32 12.95 -1.67 34.30
N PRO A 33 14.21 -1.80 34.77
CA PRO A 33 14.90 -0.70 35.43
C PRO A 33 15.13 0.48 34.48
N LEU A 34 14.97 1.70 35.02
CA LEU A 34 15.30 2.94 34.34
C LEU A 34 16.82 3.15 34.36
N LEU A 35 17.37 3.68 33.27
CA LEU A 35 18.80 3.92 33.07
C LEU A 35 19.22 5.35 33.38
N ILE A 36 18.25 6.20 33.74
CA ILE A 36 18.44 7.60 34.12
C ILE A 36 17.84 7.83 35.50
N ASP A 37 18.43 8.77 36.24
CA ASP A 37 17.89 9.23 37.50
C ASP A 37 16.82 10.29 37.21
N LEU A 38 15.54 9.93 37.37
CA LEU A 38 14.41 10.86 37.33
C LEU A 38 13.98 11.18 38.76
N SER A 39 13.77 12.46 39.08
CA SER A 39 13.14 12.84 40.35
C SER A 39 11.66 12.47 40.35
N GLU A 40 11.05 12.34 41.54
CA GLU A 40 9.61 12.09 41.69
C GLU A 40 8.78 13.17 40.99
N GLU A 41 9.20 14.45 41.07
CA GLU A 41 8.56 15.56 40.38
C GLU A 41 8.54 15.37 38.85
N GLN A 42 9.66 14.92 38.26
CA GLN A 42 9.74 14.68 36.82
C GLN A 42 8.87 13.51 36.36
N LEU A 43 8.75 12.47 37.20
CA LEU A 43 7.91 11.31 36.93
C LEU A 43 6.42 11.66 37.01
N ASP A 44 6.03 12.48 37.98
CA ASP A 44 4.67 12.99 38.13
C ASP A 44 4.28 13.90 36.95
N ASP A 45 5.19 14.79 36.51
CA ASP A 45 4.98 15.69 35.36
C ASP A 45 4.66 14.92 34.06
N ILE A 46 5.31 13.78 33.84
CA ILE A 46 5.07 12.91 32.68
C ILE A 46 4.04 11.82 32.97
N SER A 47 3.38 11.85 34.13
CA SER A 47 2.37 10.89 34.57
C SER A 47 2.83 9.43 34.46
N TYR A 48 4.10 9.15 34.77
CA TYR A 48 4.73 7.83 34.65
C TYR A 48 4.56 7.18 33.27
N ASN A 49 4.42 7.98 32.21
CA ASN A 49 4.18 7.46 30.87
C ASN A 49 5.43 6.73 30.32
N PRO A 50 5.36 5.42 30.02
CA PRO A 50 6.52 4.65 29.56
C PRO A 50 7.13 5.18 28.26
N ILE A 51 6.33 5.79 27.38
CA ILE A 51 6.80 6.35 26.12
C ILE A 51 7.62 7.61 26.37
N GLU A 52 7.18 8.48 27.27
CA GLU A 52 7.92 9.71 27.61
C GLU A 52 9.24 9.36 28.31
N ILE A 53 9.21 8.41 29.25
CA ILE A 53 10.42 7.93 29.92
C ILE A 53 11.41 7.34 28.90
N ALA A 54 10.93 6.52 27.96
CA ALA A 54 11.77 5.95 26.89
C ALA A 54 12.37 7.04 25.98
N LYS A 55 11.67 8.14 25.73
CA LYS A 55 12.22 9.28 24.96
C LYS A 55 13.35 9.96 25.71
N ILE A 56 13.17 10.23 27.01
CA ILE A 56 14.19 10.88 27.83
C ILE A 56 15.47 10.00 27.87
N GLU A 57 15.32 8.69 28.05
CA GLU A 57 16.46 7.76 28.00
C GLU A 57 17.11 7.70 26.61
N PHE A 58 16.31 7.72 25.55
CA PHE A 58 16.83 7.75 24.18
C PHE A 58 17.63 9.02 23.89
N ASP A 59 17.11 10.17 24.28
CA ASP A 59 17.76 11.47 24.07
C ASP A 59 19.01 11.64 24.96
N SER A 60 19.09 10.89 26.07
CA SER A 60 20.27 10.79 26.92
C SER A 60 21.35 9.83 26.39
N GLU A 61 21.12 9.17 25.25
CA GLU A 61 22.04 8.21 24.61
C GLU A 61 22.45 7.02 25.52
N VAL A 62 21.66 6.68 26.55
CA VAL A 62 21.97 5.60 27.51
C VAL A 62 21.43 4.23 27.13
N LEU A 63 20.58 4.14 26.09
CA LEU A 63 19.91 2.90 25.72
C LEU A 63 20.88 1.88 25.11
N PRO A 64 21.00 0.65 25.67
CA PRO A 64 21.87 -0.40 25.14
C PRO A 64 21.22 -1.14 23.94
N ILE A 65 20.62 -0.40 23.01
CA ILE A 65 19.88 -0.95 21.87
C ILE A 65 20.62 -0.62 20.58
N THR A 66 21.05 -1.66 19.85
CA THR A 66 21.68 -1.51 18.54
C THR A 66 20.75 -2.01 17.43
N VAL A 67 20.67 -1.26 16.33
CA VAL A 67 19.90 -1.67 15.15
C VAL A 67 20.80 -2.41 14.17
N LYS A 68 20.40 -3.63 13.81
CA LYS A 68 21.04 -4.39 12.72
C LYS A 68 20.39 -4.01 11.40
N LYS A 69 21.17 -3.45 10.47
CA LYS A 69 20.73 -3.06 9.12
C LYS A 69 21.25 -4.07 8.07
N PRO A 70 20.58 -5.22 7.85
CA PRO A 70 21.05 -6.19 6.87
C PRO A 70 20.85 -5.66 5.45
N MET A 71 21.91 -5.72 4.65
CA MET A 71 21.80 -5.48 3.21
C MET A 71 20.96 -6.59 2.55
N PRO A 72 20.19 -6.27 1.49
CA PRO A 72 19.47 -7.27 0.74
C PRO A 72 20.45 -8.31 0.19
N LYS A 73 20.21 -9.59 0.50
CA LYS A 73 20.97 -10.70 -0.06
C LYS A 73 20.24 -11.22 -1.29
N LYS A 74 20.94 -11.37 -2.41
CA LYS A 74 20.41 -12.06 -3.59
C LYS A 74 20.10 -13.51 -3.19
N LYS A 75 18.83 -13.88 -3.16
CA LYS A 75 18.40 -15.27 -3.02
C LYS A 75 18.37 -15.88 -4.42
N SER A 76 19.19 -16.90 -4.68
CA SER A 76 19.17 -17.68 -5.93
C SER A 76 18.01 -18.69 -5.97
N VAL A 77 16.88 -18.34 -5.36
CA VAL A 77 15.69 -19.17 -5.47
C VAL A 77 15.24 -19.04 -6.91
N ALA A 78 15.07 -20.17 -7.60
CA ALA A 78 14.36 -20.22 -8.87
C ALA A 78 12.99 -19.61 -8.59
N ILE A 79 12.81 -18.34 -8.93
CA ILE A 79 11.51 -17.72 -8.99
C ILE A 79 10.79 -18.60 -10.01
N LYS A 80 9.90 -19.48 -9.54
CA LYS A 80 8.82 -19.96 -10.40
C LYS A 80 8.15 -18.66 -10.81
N LYS A 81 8.56 -18.12 -11.96
CA LYS A 81 7.87 -17.04 -12.62
C LYS A 81 6.42 -17.42 -12.47
N ILE A 82 5.64 -16.50 -11.91
CA ILE A 82 4.21 -16.51 -12.10
C ILE A 82 4.07 -16.64 -13.62
N VAL A 83 3.74 -17.85 -14.05
CA VAL A 83 3.40 -18.15 -15.43
C VAL A 83 2.06 -17.48 -15.57
N GLN A 84 2.08 -16.22 -15.97
CA GLN A 84 1.00 -15.42 -16.54
C GLN A 84 1.54 -13.99 -16.62
N LYS A 85 1.41 -13.37 -17.80
CA LYS A 85 1.85 -12.01 -18.14
C LYS A 85 3.31 -11.83 -18.61
N ALA A 86 3.83 -12.78 -19.38
CA ALA A 86 4.85 -12.47 -20.41
C ALA A 86 4.40 -12.87 -21.83
N GLU A 87 3.12 -13.21 -22.01
CA GLU A 87 2.46 -13.38 -23.32
C GLU A 87 1.40 -12.29 -23.51
N GLY A 88 1.68 -11.07 -23.03
CA GLY A 88 0.74 -9.94 -23.12
C GLY A 88 0.91 -9.05 -24.34
N ASP A 89 2.04 -9.14 -25.07
CA ASP A 89 2.38 -8.15 -26.12
C ASP A 89 2.46 -8.75 -27.52
N LYS A 90 2.00 -10.00 -27.73
CA LYS A 90 2.01 -10.64 -29.06
C LYS A 90 0.67 -11.20 -29.52
N ASN A 91 -0.37 -11.09 -28.71
CA ASN A 91 -1.67 -11.71 -28.97
C ASN A 91 -2.83 -10.70 -28.91
N ILE A 92 -2.52 -9.42 -29.12
CA ILE A 92 -3.51 -8.34 -29.20
C ILE A 92 -4.01 -8.24 -30.65
N GLU A 93 -3.11 -8.24 -31.64
CA GLU A 93 -3.48 -8.21 -33.07
C GLU A 93 -4.31 -9.43 -33.49
N GLU A 94 -3.92 -10.65 -33.10
CA GLU A 94 -4.68 -11.87 -33.47
C GLU A 94 -6.05 -11.97 -32.76
N HIS A 95 -6.25 -11.27 -31.64
CA HIS A 95 -7.52 -11.22 -30.94
C HIS A 95 -8.42 -10.14 -31.55
N GLU A 96 -7.85 -8.98 -31.89
CA GLU A 96 -8.53 -7.88 -32.58
C GLU A 96 -9.00 -8.32 -33.98
N GLU A 97 -8.18 -9.01 -34.77
CA GLU A 97 -8.58 -9.52 -36.09
C GLU A 97 -9.71 -10.57 -35.99
N LYS A 98 -9.68 -11.42 -34.96
CA LYS A 98 -10.74 -12.43 -34.73
C LYS A 98 -12.03 -11.79 -34.24
N GLU A 99 -11.95 -10.78 -33.38
CA GLU A 99 -13.11 -10.01 -32.92
C GLU A 99 -13.72 -9.20 -34.07
N GLU A 100 -12.92 -8.59 -34.95
CA GLU A 100 -13.40 -7.93 -36.16
C GLU A 100 -14.07 -8.92 -37.13
N GLU A 101 -13.49 -10.10 -37.34
CA GLU A 101 -14.10 -11.15 -38.16
C GLU A 101 -15.42 -11.69 -37.56
N GLU A 102 -15.51 -11.83 -36.23
CA GLU A 102 -16.75 -12.25 -35.55
C GLU A 102 -17.82 -11.17 -35.59
N ILE A 103 -17.49 -9.89 -35.42
CA ILE A 103 -18.45 -8.77 -35.54
C ILE A 103 -18.96 -8.65 -36.98
N VAL A 104 -18.12 -8.87 -37.99
CA VAL A 104 -18.54 -8.89 -39.40
C VAL A 104 -19.44 -10.08 -39.72
N LYS A 105 -19.18 -11.26 -39.12
CA LYS A 105 -20.03 -12.45 -39.25
C LYS A 105 -21.35 -12.33 -38.48
N GLU A 106 -21.35 -11.79 -37.27
CA GLU A 106 -22.57 -11.46 -36.51
C GLU A 106 -23.32 -10.26 -37.10
N GLY A 107 -22.68 -9.47 -37.96
CA GLY A 107 -23.28 -8.39 -38.76
C GLY A 107 -24.36 -8.84 -39.75
N GLU A 108 -24.66 -10.14 -39.85
CA GLU A 108 -25.83 -10.71 -40.53
C GLU A 108 -27.18 -10.17 -39.99
N ILE A 109 -27.19 -9.50 -38.83
CA ILE A 109 -28.41 -8.85 -38.29
C ILE A 109 -28.93 -7.75 -39.25
N MET A 110 -28.08 -7.14 -40.09
CA MET A 110 -28.51 -6.14 -41.08
C MET A 110 -29.16 -6.77 -42.33
N GLU A 111 -28.98 -8.07 -42.57
CA GLU A 111 -29.58 -8.79 -43.71
C GLU A 111 -31.03 -9.26 -43.42
N LEU A 112 -31.43 -9.30 -42.14
CA LEU A 112 -32.77 -9.73 -41.71
C LEU A 112 -33.83 -8.61 -41.71
N ALA A 113 -33.46 -7.37 -42.01
CA ALA A 113 -34.43 -6.27 -42.13
C ALA A 113 -34.92 -6.15 -43.57
N ASN A 114 -35.89 -6.98 -43.96
CA ASN A 114 -36.66 -6.72 -45.17
C ASN A 114 -37.58 -5.51 -44.91
N PRO A 115 -37.53 -4.44 -45.73
CA PRO A 115 -38.46 -3.32 -45.63
C PRO A 115 -39.92 -3.70 -45.86
N ASP A 116 -40.18 -4.94 -46.31
CA ASP A 116 -41.53 -5.52 -46.49
C ASP A 116 -42.11 -6.14 -45.19
N ASP A 117 -41.32 -6.27 -44.12
CA ASP A 117 -41.76 -6.80 -42.81
C ASP A 117 -42.31 -5.70 -41.85
N GLU A 118 -42.53 -4.47 -42.35
CA GLU A 118 -43.29 -3.45 -41.62
C GLU A 118 -44.80 -3.77 -41.64
N GLU A 119 -45.30 -4.50 -40.64
CA GLU A 119 -46.73 -4.46 -40.32
C GLU A 119 -47.08 -3.12 -39.65
N ASP A 120 -47.95 -2.35 -40.33
CA ASP A 120 -48.55 -1.09 -39.88
C ASP A 120 -49.34 -1.29 -38.58
N LEU A 121 -48.66 -1.13 -37.44
CA LEU A 121 -49.28 -1.00 -36.13
C LEU A 121 -49.24 0.46 -35.69
N GLY A 122 -50.18 1.23 -36.24
CA GLY A 122 -50.46 2.60 -35.79
C GLY A 122 -50.74 2.69 -34.29
N GLY A 123 -50.22 3.75 -33.65
CA GLY A 123 -50.51 4.04 -32.25
C GLY A 123 -49.75 5.24 -31.65
N GLU A 124 -50.33 6.43 -31.80
CA GLU A 124 -50.27 7.60 -30.92
C GLU A 124 -48.91 8.11 -30.37
N VAL A 125 -48.43 9.22 -30.96
CA VAL A 125 -47.35 10.06 -30.42
C VAL A 125 -47.89 10.95 -29.30
N GLY A 126 -47.66 10.56 -28.04
CA GLY A 126 -47.88 11.39 -26.86
C GLY A 126 -46.60 12.07 -26.40
N GLY A 127 -46.38 13.32 -26.80
CA GLY A 127 -45.22 14.13 -26.40
C GLY A 127 -45.22 14.47 -24.90
N ARG A 128 -44.05 14.36 -24.26
CA ARG A 128 -43.76 14.96 -22.95
C ARG A 128 -42.56 15.89 -23.09
N GLU A 129 -42.86 17.18 -23.17
CA GLU A 129 -41.91 18.28 -23.09
C GLU A 129 -41.27 18.30 -21.68
N GLY A 130 -39.94 18.33 -21.64
CA GLY A 130 -39.17 18.49 -20.41
C GLY A 130 -39.23 19.94 -19.95
N SER A 131 -39.79 20.18 -18.77
CA SER A 131 -39.66 21.46 -18.07
C SER A 131 -38.30 21.52 -17.38
N GLU A 132 -37.51 22.51 -17.81
CA GLU A 132 -36.29 23.01 -17.19
C GLU A 132 -36.51 23.51 -15.75
N GLU A 133 -35.39 23.44 -15.01
CA GLU A 133 -34.97 24.29 -13.88
C GLU A 133 -35.53 24.14 -12.46
N LEU A 134 -34.60 24.53 -11.55
CA LEU A 134 -34.66 24.84 -10.10
C LEU A 134 -34.13 23.70 -9.21
N GLN A 135 -33.08 23.85 -8.40
CA GLN A 135 -32.18 24.95 -8.01
C GLN A 135 -30.88 24.34 -7.48
#